data_AF-A0A2T3J433-F1
#
_entry.id   AF-A0A2T3J433-F1
#
_cell.length_a   1.000
_cell.length_b   1.000
_cell.length_c   1.000
_cell.angle_alpha   90.00
_cell.angle_beta   90.00
_cell.angle_gamma   90.00
#
_symmetry.space_group_name_H-M   'P 1'
#
loop_
_entity.id
_entity.type
_entity.pdbx_description
1 polymer ?
#
loop_
_entity_poly.entity_id
_entity_poly.type
_entity_poly.pdbx_seq_one_letter_code
_entity_poly.pdbx_strand_id
1 'polypeptide(L)'
;MGKIGMALIGCMLVSACSGQRHLKPSVDESKDIASLSSQYVNATRGGGWDFTSLIPGKVYHPRDGYIHYQRLWCLDEGKGSIEGFRRFIADVCDSKGGEMAEDWCISGSHTYPLFKATIEPTGTKCTGGDVAASVDTIEPISSSTAFEWRLIAEKKGFEPVIK
;
A
#
# COMPACT_ATOMS: atom_id res chain seq x y z
N MET A 1 5.43 45.46 -56.23
CA MET A 1 5.69 44.01 -56.14
C MET A 1 6.72 43.78 -55.05
N GLY A 2 6.40 43.00 -54.02
CA GLY A 2 7.29 42.68 -52.89
C GLY A 2 6.46 42.10 -51.76
N LYS A 3 6.48 40.76 -51.65
CA LYS A 3 5.49 39.97 -50.91
C LYS A 3 5.72 39.99 -49.39
N ILE A 4 4.60 40.08 -48.70
CA ILE A 4 4.31 39.81 -47.30
C ILE A 4 4.98 38.49 -46.85
N GLY A 5 5.66 38.54 -45.70
CA GLY A 5 6.25 37.36 -45.04
C GLY A 5 5.97 37.39 -43.54
N MET A 6 4.68 37.38 -43.18
CA MET A 6 4.19 37.15 -41.83
C MET A 6 3.96 35.65 -41.68
N ALA A 7 4.74 34.95 -40.85
CA ALA A 7 4.53 33.53 -40.55
C ALA A 7 4.81 33.27 -39.06
N LEU A 8 3.75 33.49 -38.27
CA LEU A 8 3.31 32.67 -37.14
C LEU A 8 4.38 31.86 -36.39
N ILE A 9 4.91 32.44 -35.32
CA ILE A 9 5.52 31.70 -34.21
C ILE A 9 4.35 31.17 -33.36
N GLY A 10 3.84 30.00 -33.74
CA GLY A 10 2.83 29.25 -33.01
C GLY A 10 3.40 27.90 -32.56
N CYS A 11 4.26 27.91 -31.55
CA CYS A 11 4.73 26.66 -30.91
C CYS A 11 4.01 26.46 -29.58
N MET A 12 2.90 25.72 -29.66
CA MET A 12 2.54 24.63 -28.75
C MET A 12 3.06 24.73 -27.31
N LEU A 13 2.31 25.43 -26.45
CA LEU A 13 2.25 25.10 -25.03
C LEU A 13 1.42 23.82 -24.89
N VAL A 14 2.01 22.66 -25.22
CA VAL A 14 1.44 21.38 -24.83
C VAL A 14 1.59 21.33 -23.32
N SER A 15 0.48 21.57 -22.64
CA SER A 15 0.30 21.36 -21.21
C SER A 15 0.89 20.01 -20.82
N ALA A 16 2.09 20.02 -20.24
CA ALA A 16 2.64 18.90 -19.50
C ALA A 16 1.85 18.75 -18.18
N CYS A 17 0.56 18.44 -18.28
CA CYS A 17 -0.17 17.80 -17.20
C CYS A 17 0.27 16.34 -17.18
N SER A 18 1.54 16.12 -16.86
CA SER A 18 2.08 14.81 -16.50
C SER A 18 1.50 14.46 -15.13
N GLY A 19 0.20 14.13 -15.10
CA GLY A 19 -0.37 13.45 -13.96
C GLY A 19 0.44 12.17 -13.82
N GLN A 20 1.30 12.10 -12.80
CA GLN A 20 2.07 10.91 -12.48
C GLN A 20 1.08 9.77 -12.25
N ARG A 21 0.79 9.00 -13.31
CA ARG A 21 0.03 7.78 -13.21
C ARG A 21 0.96 6.76 -12.59
N HIS A 22 0.93 6.70 -11.26
CA HIS A 22 1.54 5.59 -10.54
C HIS A 22 0.82 4.31 -11.02
N LEU A 23 1.58 3.39 -11.63
CA LEU A 23 1.07 2.07 -11.98
C LEU A 23 0.89 1.25 -10.71
N LYS A 24 -0.12 0.37 -10.70
CA LYS A 24 -0.25 -0.62 -9.62
C LYS A 24 1.05 -1.43 -9.55
N PRO A 25 1.60 -1.66 -8.35
CA PRO A 25 2.80 -2.47 -8.22
C PRO A 25 2.51 -3.90 -8.66
N SER A 26 3.49 -4.55 -9.26
CA SER A 26 3.53 -6.01 -9.33
C SER A 26 4.00 -6.57 -7.99
N VAL A 27 3.71 -7.85 -7.75
CA VAL A 27 4.31 -8.60 -6.65
C VAL A 27 5.83 -8.59 -6.84
N ASP A 28 6.56 -8.28 -5.75
CA ASP A 28 8.00 -8.17 -5.71
C ASP A 28 8.49 -8.62 -4.33
N GLU A 29 9.01 -9.84 -4.26
CA GLU A 29 9.42 -10.48 -3.01
C GLU A 29 10.54 -9.72 -2.29
N SER A 30 11.34 -8.94 -3.03
CA SER A 30 12.44 -8.14 -2.48
C SER A 30 11.97 -6.92 -1.70
N LYS A 31 10.69 -6.54 -1.86
CA LYS A 31 10.09 -5.42 -1.17
C LYS A 31 9.33 -5.87 0.07
N ASP A 32 9.36 -4.99 1.05
CA ASP A 32 8.60 -5.08 2.28
C ASP A 32 7.12 -4.74 2.03
N ILE A 33 6.20 -5.34 2.81
CA ILE A 33 4.75 -5.17 2.63
C ILE A 33 4.35 -3.71 2.78
N ALA A 34 4.98 -2.97 3.69
CA ALA A 34 4.73 -1.54 3.87
C ALA A 34 4.96 -0.74 2.58
N SER A 35 6.05 -1.04 1.85
CA SER A 35 6.39 -0.37 0.60
C SER A 35 5.48 -0.79 -0.54
N LEU A 36 5.08 -2.06 -0.61
CA LEU A 36 4.12 -2.55 -1.60
C LEU A 36 2.73 -1.95 -1.38
N SER A 37 2.25 -1.91 -0.14
CA SER A 37 0.99 -1.28 0.23
C SER A 37 1.00 0.22 -0.06
N SER A 38 2.11 0.91 0.24
CA SER A 38 2.24 2.33 -0.11
C SER A 38 2.19 2.57 -1.62
N GLN A 39 2.89 1.78 -2.42
CA GLN A 39 2.84 1.87 -3.88
C GLN A 39 1.43 1.61 -4.41
N TYR A 40 0.75 0.58 -3.91
CA TYR A 40 -0.62 0.25 -4.32
C TYR A 40 -1.56 1.41 -4.02
N VAL A 41 -1.60 1.90 -2.78
CA VAL A 41 -2.46 3.02 -2.35
C VAL A 41 -2.18 4.28 -3.18
N ASN A 42 -0.91 4.60 -3.46
CA ASN A 42 -0.54 5.76 -4.27
C ASN A 42 -0.96 5.61 -5.74
N ALA A 43 -1.00 4.39 -6.27
CA ALA A 43 -1.46 4.09 -7.63
C ALA A 43 -2.98 4.13 -7.79
N THR A 44 -3.71 3.83 -6.72
CA THR A 44 -5.17 3.67 -6.75
C THR A 44 -5.93 4.77 -6.01
N ARG A 45 -5.27 5.85 -5.62
CA ARG A 45 -5.92 6.96 -4.93
C ARG A 45 -6.78 7.84 -5.85
N GLY A 46 -7.92 8.24 -5.32
CA GLY A 46 -8.79 9.31 -5.86
C GLY A 46 -8.57 10.65 -5.16
N GLY A 47 -8.91 11.73 -5.84
CA GLY A 47 -8.90 13.09 -5.28
C GLY A 47 -7.51 13.77 -5.20
N GLY A 48 -7.53 15.11 -5.11
CA GLY A 48 -6.32 15.95 -5.11
C GLY A 48 -5.84 16.41 -3.72
N TRP A 49 -6.64 16.20 -2.66
CA TRP A 49 -6.33 16.66 -1.31
C TRP A 49 -6.01 15.48 -0.39
N ASP A 50 -4.73 15.35 -0.09
CA ASP A 50 -4.19 14.32 0.80
C ASP A 50 -4.28 14.78 2.27
N PHE A 51 -5.46 14.71 2.87
CA PHE A 51 -5.60 14.88 4.34
C PHE A 51 -4.96 13.71 5.11
N THR A 52 -4.49 12.69 4.39
CA THR A 52 -3.89 11.45 4.92
C THR A 52 -2.40 11.64 5.26
N SER A 53 -1.81 12.78 4.89
CA SER A 53 -0.45 13.18 5.30
C SER A 53 -0.28 13.36 6.81
N LEU A 54 -1.38 13.37 7.58
CA LEU A 54 -1.36 13.48 9.04
C LEU A 54 -1.04 12.16 9.74
N ILE A 55 -1.21 11.01 9.06
CA ILE A 55 -0.81 9.72 9.59
C ILE A 55 0.57 9.40 9.01
N PRO A 56 1.59 9.12 9.85
CA PRO A 56 2.89 8.73 9.36
C PRO A 56 2.73 7.44 8.53
N GLY A 57 3.25 7.48 7.30
CA GLY A 57 3.20 6.34 6.38
C GLY A 57 4.02 5.15 6.90
N LYS A 58 5.17 4.87 6.27
CA LYS A 58 6.05 3.78 6.72
C LYS A 58 6.90 4.24 7.90
N VAL A 59 6.84 3.53 9.02
CA VAL A 59 7.59 3.78 10.26
C VAL A 59 8.37 2.52 10.64
N TYR A 60 9.64 2.69 11.02
CA TYR A 60 10.48 1.60 11.53
C TYR A 60 10.50 1.63 13.06
N HIS A 61 10.27 0.48 13.68
CA HIS A 61 10.36 0.27 15.12
C HIS A 61 11.55 -0.63 15.44
N PRO A 62 12.81 -0.15 15.36
CA PRO A 62 13.98 -1.01 15.49
C PRO A 62 14.14 -1.65 16.87
N ARG A 63 13.61 -1.03 17.92
CA ARG A 63 13.61 -1.61 19.28
C ARG A 63 12.62 -2.78 19.42
N ASP A 64 11.53 -2.72 18.67
CA ASP A 64 10.47 -3.73 18.72
C ASP A 64 10.55 -4.72 17.53
N GLY A 65 11.45 -4.46 16.58
CA GLY A 65 11.77 -5.33 15.45
C GLY A 65 10.77 -5.39 14.31
N TYR A 66 9.94 -4.38 14.11
CA TYR A 66 8.95 -4.37 13.02
C TYR A 66 8.91 -3.07 12.22
N ILE A 67 8.39 -3.18 11.00
CA ILE A 67 8.00 -2.06 10.15
C ILE A 67 6.48 -1.95 10.25
N HIS A 68 5.97 -0.74 10.42
CA HIS A 68 4.55 -0.45 10.42
C HIS A 68 4.25 0.54 9.30
N TYR A 69 3.18 0.28 8.56
CA TYR A 69 2.64 1.23 7.62
C TYR A 69 1.16 1.41 7.92
N GLN A 70 0.76 2.67 8.09
CA GLN A 70 -0.63 3.03 8.25
C GLN A 70 -0.96 4.20 7.33
N ARG A 71 -2.06 4.10 6.58
CA ARG A 71 -2.52 5.20 5.74
C ARG A 71 -4.01 5.16 5.49
N LEU A 72 -4.61 6.35 5.47
CA LEU A 72 -5.95 6.50 4.92
C LEU A 72 -5.89 6.53 3.40
N TRP A 73 -6.81 5.84 2.74
CA TRP A 73 -6.89 5.68 1.30
C TRP A 73 -8.27 6.13 0.83
N CYS A 74 -8.31 7.17 0.00
CA CYS A 74 -9.48 7.55 -0.76
C CYS A 74 -9.64 6.61 -1.96
N LEU A 75 -10.63 5.73 -1.88
CA LEU A 75 -10.92 4.68 -2.87
C LEU A 75 -11.52 5.30 -4.14
N ASP A 76 -10.69 5.46 -5.16
CA ASP A 76 -11.20 5.68 -6.53
C ASP A 76 -11.62 4.32 -7.09
N GLU A 77 -12.92 4.03 -7.09
CA GLU A 77 -13.47 2.74 -7.55
C GLU A 77 -13.08 2.42 -9.01
N GLY A 78 -12.79 3.43 -9.83
CA GLY A 78 -12.29 3.26 -11.19
C GLY A 78 -10.83 2.80 -11.28
N LYS A 79 -10.06 2.97 -10.20
CA LYS A 79 -8.64 2.60 -10.13
C LYS A 79 -8.36 1.46 -9.16
N GLY A 80 -9.07 1.34 -8.05
CA GLY A 80 -8.86 0.27 -7.07
C GLY A 80 -10.05 0.06 -6.16
N SER A 81 -10.04 -1.08 -5.46
CA SER A 81 -11.06 -1.44 -4.49
C SER A 81 -10.44 -2.14 -3.29
N ILE A 82 -11.20 -2.24 -2.19
CA ILE A 82 -10.80 -2.98 -1.00
C ILE A 82 -10.47 -4.44 -1.35
N GLU A 83 -11.33 -5.09 -2.15
CA GLU A 83 -11.15 -6.47 -2.60
C GLU A 83 -9.92 -6.60 -3.51
N GLY A 84 -9.65 -5.59 -4.33
CA GLY A 84 -8.45 -5.55 -5.17
C GLY A 84 -7.18 -5.50 -4.32
N PHE A 85 -7.17 -4.69 -3.26
CA PHE A 85 -6.06 -4.65 -2.32
C PHE A 85 -5.91 -5.97 -1.57
N ARG A 86 -7.01 -6.55 -1.05
CA ARG A 86 -6.98 -7.86 -0.36
C ARG A 86 -6.41 -8.96 -1.25
N ARG A 87 -6.81 -9.02 -2.53
CA ARG A 87 -6.24 -9.97 -3.50
C ARG A 87 -4.75 -9.72 -3.72
N PHE A 88 -4.34 -8.47 -3.93
CA PHE A 88 -2.93 -8.13 -4.07
C PHE A 88 -2.09 -8.57 -2.85
N ILE A 89 -2.59 -8.36 -1.63
CA ILE A 89 -1.93 -8.80 -0.40
C ILE A 89 -1.86 -10.33 -0.32
N ALA A 90 -2.90 -11.05 -0.72
CA ALA A 90 -2.89 -12.50 -0.78
C ALA A 90 -1.86 -13.02 -1.78
N ASP A 91 -1.76 -12.41 -2.97
CA ASP A 91 -0.74 -12.75 -3.97
C ASP A 91 0.69 -12.48 -3.43
N VAL A 92 0.88 -11.39 -2.68
CA VAL A 92 2.16 -11.13 -1.99
C VAL A 92 2.44 -12.17 -0.92
N CYS A 93 1.44 -12.59 -0.14
CA CYS A 93 1.60 -13.63 0.87
C CYS A 93 2.04 -14.97 0.25
N ASP A 94 1.36 -15.40 -0.81
CA ASP A 94 1.68 -16.63 -1.55
C ASP A 94 3.11 -16.58 -2.11
N SER A 95 3.49 -15.45 -2.74
CA SER A 95 4.86 -15.27 -3.26
C SER A 95 5.95 -15.36 -2.17
N LYS A 96 5.64 -14.98 -0.93
CA LYS A 96 6.56 -15.10 0.22
C LYS A 96 6.53 -16.49 0.88
N GLY A 97 5.81 -17.45 0.29
CA GLY A 97 5.69 -18.82 0.79
C GLY A 97 4.75 -18.96 1.98
N GLY A 98 3.73 -18.10 2.08
CA GLY A 98 2.70 -18.16 3.10
C GLY A 98 1.30 -18.28 2.54
N GLU A 99 0.31 -18.37 3.44
CA GLU A 99 -1.11 -18.35 3.12
C GLU A 99 -1.82 -17.34 4.01
N MET A 100 -2.74 -16.55 3.45
CA MET A 100 -3.52 -15.61 4.25
C MET A 100 -4.55 -16.35 5.10
N ALA A 101 -4.48 -16.18 6.41
CA ALA A 101 -5.52 -16.55 7.37
C ALA A 101 -6.01 -15.29 8.09
N GLU A 102 -7.24 -14.89 7.79
CA GLU A 102 -7.78 -13.59 8.18
C GLU A 102 -6.86 -12.45 7.70
N ASP A 103 -6.29 -11.69 8.63
CA ASP A 103 -5.39 -10.56 8.36
C ASP A 103 -3.90 -10.96 8.38
N TRP A 104 -3.59 -12.21 8.67
CA TRP A 104 -2.22 -12.69 8.86
C TRP A 104 -1.76 -13.51 7.67
N CYS A 105 -0.55 -13.24 7.18
CA CYS A 105 0.13 -14.12 6.25
C CYS A 105 0.88 -15.20 7.03
N ILE A 106 0.34 -16.41 7.08
CA ILE A 106 0.91 -17.54 7.83
C ILE A 106 2.02 -18.19 7.01
N SER A 107 3.22 -18.33 7.57
CA SER A 107 4.31 -18.98 6.87
C SER A 107 4.03 -20.45 6.60
N GLY A 108 4.38 -20.93 5.40
CA GLY A 108 4.40 -22.35 5.06
C GLY A 108 5.48 -23.14 5.82
N SER A 109 6.55 -22.48 6.28
CA SER A 109 7.75 -23.15 6.84
C SER A 109 7.87 -23.14 8.36
N HIS A 110 7.16 -22.25 9.06
CA HIS A 110 7.20 -22.13 10.52
C HIS A 110 5.85 -21.67 11.09
N THR A 111 5.75 -21.55 12.42
CA THR A 111 4.49 -21.30 13.14
C THR A 111 4.09 -19.83 13.28
N TYR A 112 5.00 -18.91 12.97
CA TYR A 112 4.79 -17.46 13.06
C TYR A 112 4.46 -16.80 11.71
N PRO A 113 3.80 -15.64 11.68
CA PRO A 113 3.36 -15.00 10.46
C PRO A 113 4.52 -14.25 9.79
N LEU A 114 4.45 -14.14 8.47
CA LEU A 114 5.35 -13.33 7.65
C LEU A 114 5.03 -11.84 7.78
N PHE A 115 3.76 -11.49 7.84
CA PHE A 115 3.26 -10.13 8.08
C PHE A 115 1.78 -10.15 8.49
N LYS A 116 1.26 -9.02 8.95
CA LYS A 116 -0.17 -8.72 9.04
C LYS A 116 -0.52 -7.61 8.04
N ALA A 117 -1.68 -7.70 7.42
CA ALA A 117 -2.20 -6.64 6.57
C ALA A 117 -3.72 -6.57 6.71
N THR A 118 -4.22 -5.38 7.10
CA THR A 118 -5.65 -5.11 7.23
C THR A 118 -6.06 -3.98 6.28
N ILE A 119 -7.32 -4.04 5.86
CA ILE A 119 -7.97 -2.93 5.18
C ILE A 119 -9.44 -2.87 5.59
N GLU A 120 -9.86 -1.69 6.06
CA GLU A 120 -11.19 -1.47 6.59
C GLU A 120 -11.79 -0.15 6.08
N PRO A 121 -13.07 -0.10 5.72
CA PRO A 121 -13.75 1.16 5.45
C PRO A 121 -13.85 1.97 6.74
N THR A 122 -13.55 3.26 6.67
CA THR A 122 -13.59 4.17 7.83
C THR A 122 -15.01 4.66 8.17
N GLY A 123 -16.00 4.35 7.32
CA GLY A 123 -17.34 4.94 7.39
C GLY A 123 -17.41 6.41 6.95
N THR A 124 -16.29 7.01 6.55
CA THR A 124 -16.22 8.39 6.05
C THR A 124 -16.03 8.45 4.54
N LYS A 125 -16.30 9.62 3.95
CA LYS A 125 -16.10 9.89 2.54
C LYS A 125 -15.00 10.94 2.34
N CYS A 126 -14.19 10.75 1.31
CA CYS A 126 -13.23 11.73 0.87
C CYS A 126 -13.91 12.92 0.18
N THR A 127 -13.17 14.02 0.04
CA THR A 127 -13.59 15.19 -0.75
C THR A 127 -13.73 14.77 -2.22
N GLY A 128 -14.97 14.50 -2.64
CA GLY A 128 -15.28 13.88 -3.94
C GLY A 128 -16.36 12.80 -3.88
N GLY A 129 -16.68 12.31 -2.68
CA GLY A 129 -17.74 11.31 -2.45
C GLY A 129 -17.25 9.87 -2.38
N ASP A 130 -15.98 9.63 -2.72
CA ASP A 130 -15.28 8.35 -2.63
C ASP A 130 -15.22 7.84 -1.18
N VAL A 131 -15.27 6.52 -0.99
CA VAL A 131 -15.15 5.90 0.34
C VAL A 131 -13.70 6.02 0.83
N ALA A 132 -13.51 6.36 2.10
CA ALA A 132 -12.20 6.30 2.74
C ALA A 132 -12.00 4.94 3.43
N ALA A 133 -10.87 4.29 3.18
CA ALA A 133 -10.42 3.09 3.88
C ALA A 133 -9.14 3.35 4.69
N SER A 134 -8.92 2.60 5.75
CA SER A 134 -7.66 2.55 6.48
C SER A 134 -6.90 1.31 6.06
N VAL A 135 -5.66 1.46 5.63
CA VAL A 135 -4.72 0.36 5.38
C VAL A 135 -3.71 0.33 6.53
N ASP A 136 -3.53 -0.84 7.12
CA ASP A 136 -2.54 -1.08 8.18
C ASP A 136 -1.75 -2.35 7.83
N THR A 137 -0.42 -2.28 7.85
CA THR A 137 0.43 -3.45 7.67
C THR A 137 1.58 -3.44 8.66
N ILE A 138 1.90 -4.62 9.21
CA ILE A 138 3.06 -4.83 10.07
C ILE A 138 3.87 -6.04 9.62
N GLU A 139 5.18 -5.94 9.63
CA GLU A 139 6.10 -7.04 9.25
C GLU A 139 7.41 -6.96 10.06
N PRO A 140 8.12 -8.08 10.24
CA PRO A 140 9.42 -8.08 10.91
C PRO A 140 10.48 -7.32 10.10
N ILE A 141 11.39 -6.62 10.78
CA ILE A 141 12.58 -6.02 10.15
C ILE A 141 13.60 -7.09 9.74
N SER A 142 13.75 -8.12 10.58
CA SER A 142 14.83 -9.10 10.50
C SER A 142 14.34 -10.44 9.94
N SER A 143 13.43 -11.10 10.64
CA SER A 143 12.89 -12.41 10.30
C SER A 143 11.56 -12.65 11.01
N SER A 144 10.69 -13.42 10.37
CA SER A 144 9.42 -13.93 10.92
C SER A 144 9.59 -14.86 12.12
N THR A 145 10.81 -15.32 12.41
CA THR A 145 11.11 -16.14 13.60
C THR A 145 11.84 -15.36 14.70
N ALA A 146 12.11 -14.06 14.49
CA ALA A 146 12.82 -13.24 15.46
C ALA A 146 12.00 -13.05 16.75
N PHE A 147 12.66 -13.05 17.89
CA PHE A 147 11.98 -13.06 19.20
C PHE A 147 11.08 -11.84 19.40
N GLU A 148 11.59 -10.67 19.02
CA GLU A 148 10.89 -9.39 19.08
C GLU A 148 9.62 -9.37 18.22
N TRP A 149 9.69 -9.93 17.00
CA TRP A 149 8.53 -10.04 16.13
C TRP A 149 7.47 -10.98 16.71
N ARG A 150 7.87 -12.13 17.25
CA ARG A 150 6.96 -13.10 17.87
C ARG A 150 6.14 -12.45 18.99
N LEU A 151 6.80 -11.70 19.87
CA LEU A 151 6.14 -10.97 20.95
C LEU A 151 5.15 -9.92 20.42
N ILE A 152 5.53 -9.19 19.36
CA ILE A 152 4.67 -8.17 18.77
C ILE A 152 3.47 -8.80 18.06
N ALA A 153 3.68 -9.89 17.30
CA ALA A 153 2.61 -10.61 16.62
C ALA A 153 1.57 -11.11 17.64
N GLU A 154 2.01 -11.76 18.71
CA GLU A 154 1.14 -12.25 19.80
C GLU A 154 0.40 -11.10 20.49
N LYS A 155 1.11 -10.01 20.83
CA LYS A 155 0.49 -8.79 21.39
C LYS A 155 -0.55 -8.17 20.46
N LYS A 156 -0.43 -8.37 19.14
CA LYS A 156 -1.36 -7.90 18.10
C LYS A 156 -2.45 -8.91 17.76
N GLY A 157 -2.57 -9.99 18.55
CA GLY A 157 -3.64 -10.99 18.46
C GLY A 157 -3.32 -12.17 17.56
N PHE A 158 -2.05 -12.41 17.21
CA PHE A 158 -1.66 -13.65 16.53
C PHE A 158 -1.59 -14.82 17.52
N GLU A 159 -2.21 -15.94 17.18
CA GLU A 159 -2.06 -17.20 17.92
C GLU A 159 -1.20 -18.17 17.08
N PRO A 160 -0.04 -18.62 17.59
CA PRO A 160 0.82 -19.54 16.86
C PRO A 160 0.12 -20.83 16.47
N VAL A 161 0.12 -21.12 15.17
CA VAL A 161 -0.47 -22.36 14.64
C VAL A 161 0.47 -23.51 14.98
N ILE A 162 0.02 -24.44 15.81
CA ILE A 162 0.72 -25.70 16.05
C ILE A 162 0.53 -26.56 14.79
N LYS A 163 1.62 -26.77 14.05
CA LYS A 163 1.66 -27.68 12.89
C LYS A 163 1.99 -29.10 13.31
#